data_AF-A0A970TXX0-F1
#
_entry.id   AF-A0A970TXX0-F1
#
_cell.length_a   1.000
_cell.length_b   1.000
_cell.length_c   1.000
_cell.angle_alpha   90.00
_cell.angle_beta   90.00
_cell.angle_gamma   90.00
#
_symmetry.space_group_name_H-M   'P 1'
#
loop_
_entity.id
_entity.type
_entity.pdbx_description
1 polymer ?
#
loop_
_entity_poly.entity_id
_entity_poly.type
_entity_poly.pdbx_seq_one_letter_code
_entity_poly.pdbx_strand_id
1 'polypeptide(L)'
;MNIVVMGPKGAGKTTVGIALAEELGRPWVDTDRIIETLDPKNRSCREIFIEDGEEAFRFLEREAAVKASELAYHVVITGGELMMNPDSRIPLRRRGVLILLKAQPAVLWERATNHGIPPAFNDENGEFRFYQQCALRKEVLTPFADIVLDTTDGVPEELAAALADRVGEELALRSLRANSFGEIIQCTTFGESHGKAIGVVLDGVRPGIAFDKEDIQKELDRRRPGQSKVVTQRREADAVEILSGVYAGKTTGAPLAMMIQNEDQRSKNYDHLKELFRPGHGDFTFYQKYGLRDHRGGGRQSGRETACRVAAGAFARKILANFGVRIVAHAVEIAGIQATQCDHEFIEKNPVRCADPDVAPQMEEAILNARAQKDSVGGVIQLEIYGLPPGLGDPVFGKLDARLCSAIMTIGAIKGVEVGDGFAITKLRGSQANDGMDPDGFTSNHHGGILGGISSGAPVLMRVAVKPTASIASKQHTVTVDGEPCDVEVKGRHDPCIVVRAVPVIENMAAFVLLDAFEMQARLNPDWAARYYPI
;
A
#
# COMPACT_ATOMS: atom_id res chain seq x y z
N MET A 1 -9.92 -1.63 -13.54
CA MET A 1 -9.14 -0.96 -14.61
C MET A 1 -9.56 -1.57 -15.94
N ASN A 2 -9.78 -0.76 -16.98
CA ASN A 2 -10.20 -1.27 -18.29
C ASN A 2 -8.99 -1.83 -19.06
N ILE A 3 -9.26 -2.69 -20.02
CA ILE A 3 -8.28 -3.18 -20.99
C ILE A 3 -8.72 -2.65 -22.33
N VAL A 4 -7.89 -1.87 -23.01
CA VAL A 4 -8.25 -1.15 -24.22
C VAL A 4 -7.52 -1.80 -25.39
N VAL A 5 -8.27 -2.43 -26.30
CA VAL A 5 -7.74 -3.14 -27.47
C VAL A 5 -7.80 -2.23 -28.69
N MET A 6 -6.64 -1.84 -29.17
CA MET A 6 -6.44 -0.94 -30.32
C MET A 6 -5.58 -1.58 -31.40
N GLY A 7 -5.61 -0.99 -32.61
CA GLY A 7 -4.88 -1.51 -33.77
C GLY A 7 -5.54 -1.16 -35.10
N PRO A 8 -4.84 -1.36 -36.22
CA PRO A 8 -5.35 -1.05 -37.55
C PRO A 8 -6.56 -1.94 -37.91
N LYS A 9 -7.28 -1.56 -38.96
CA LYS A 9 -8.32 -2.41 -39.55
C LYS A 9 -7.69 -3.73 -40.01
N GLY A 10 -8.36 -4.86 -39.76
CA GLY A 10 -7.83 -6.20 -40.07
C GLY A 10 -6.94 -6.81 -38.99
N ALA A 11 -6.56 -6.07 -37.93
CA ALA A 11 -5.69 -6.58 -36.86
C ALA A 11 -6.36 -7.61 -35.92
N GLY A 12 -7.66 -7.87 -36.08
CA GLY A 12 -8.40 -8.80 -35.23
C GLY A 12 -8.93 -8.21 -33.92
N LYS A 13 -9.00 -6.87 -33.78
CA LYS A 13 -9.45 -6.19 -32.55
C LYS A 13 -10.72 -6.75 -31.93
N THR A 14 -11.79 -6.87 -32.72
CA THR A 14 -13.08 -7.37 -32.23
C THR A 14 -12.97 -8.84 -31.84
N THR A 15 -12.43 -9.68 -32.71
CA THR A 15 -12.34 -11.13 -32.48
C THR A 15 -11.42 -11.47 -31.30
N VAL A 16 -10.18 -10.97 -31.29
CA VAL A 16 -9.21 -11.17 -30.20
C VAL A 16 -9.66 -10.48 -28.92
N GLY A 17 -10.28 -9.30 -29.01
CA GLY A 17 -10.78 -8.56 -27.85
C GLY A 17 -11.93 -9.28 -27.14
N ILE A 18 -12.85 -9.88 -27.89
CA ILE A 18 -13.93 -10.70 -27.32
C ILE A 18 -13.37 -11.96 -26.68
N ALA A 19 -12.50 -12.69 -27.38
CA ALA A 19 -11.86 -13.90 -26.83
C ALA A 19 -11.05 -13.58 -25.56
N LEU A 20 -10.34 -12.45 -25.52
CA LEU A 20 -9.64 -11.98 -24.33
C LEU A 20 -10.59 -11.65 -23.18
N ALA A 21 -11.76 -11.07 -23.47
CA ALA A 21 -12.77 -10.78 -22.47
C ALA A 21 -13.33 -12.06 -21.85
N GLU A 22 -13.60 -13.07 -22.67
CA GLU A 22 -14.04 -14.40 -22.23
C GLU A 22 -12.98 -15.08 -21.36
N GLU A 23 -11.71 -15.11 -21.82
CA GLU A 23 -10.58 -15.69 -21.09
C GLU A 23 -10.38 -15.02 -19.71
N LEU A 24 -10.55 -13.70 -19.64
CA LEU A 24 -10.43 -12.95 -18.40
C LEU A 24 -11.70 -12.95 -17.53
N GLY A 25 -12.80 -13.52 -18.01
CA GLY A 25 -14.10 -13.45 -17.35
C GLY A 25 -14.63 -12.02 -17.17
N ARG A 26 -14.41 -11.15 -18.16
CA ARG A 26 -14.76 -9.72 -18.14
C ARG A 26 -15.82 -9.35 -19.18
N PRO A 27 -16.67 -8.35 -18.88
CA PRO A 27 -17.53 -7.77 -19.90
C PRO A 27 -16.70 -7.01 -20.95
N TRP A 28 -17.22 -6.92 -22.17
CA TRP A 28 -16.59 -6.15 -23.24
C TRP A 28 -17.57 -5.18 -23.88
N VAL A 29 -17.02 -4.13 -24.48
CA VAL A 29 -17.77 -3.15 -25.27
C VAL A 29 -16.96 -2.77 -26.50
N ASP A 30 -17.66 -2.53 -27.61
CA ASP A 30 -17.06 -1.93 -28.81
C ASP A 30 -17.45 -0.46 -28.87
N THR A 31 -16.48 0.44 -29.05
CA THR A 31 -16.74 1.89 -29.12
C THR A 31 -17.66 2.23 -30.28
N ASP A 32 -17.63 1.48 -31.38
CA ASP A 32 -18.51 1.71 -32.52
C ASP A 32 -19.98 1.50 -32.12
N ARG A 33 -20.27 0.52 -31.25
CA ARG A 33 -21.63 0.34 -30.68
C ARG A 33 -22.03 1.47 -29.75
N ILE A 34 -21.08 2.04 -29.02
CA ILE A 34 -21.36 3.21 -28.16
C ILE A 34 -21.71 4.42 -29.03
N ILE A 35 -21.01 4.62 -30.16
CA ILE A 35 -21.32 5.67 -31.14
C ILE A 35 -22.74 5.51 -31.70
N GLU A 36 -23.09 4.30 -32.13
CA GLU A 36 -24.44 4.01 -32.67
C GLU A 36 -25.55 4.23 -31.63
N THR A 37 -25.27 3.97 -30.35
CA THR A 37 -26.19 4.23 -29.24
C THR A 37 -26.27 5.72 -28.88
N LEU A 38 -25.21 6.48 -29.14
CA LEU A 38 -25.16 7.93 -28.94
C LEU A 38 -25.88 8.70 -30.04
N ASP A 39 -25.97 8.13 -31.24
CA ASP A 39 -26.69 8.75 -32.36
C ASP A 39 -28.20 8.75 -32.09
N PRO A 40 -28.87 9.92 -32.05
CA PRO A 40 -30.31 9.99 -31.77
C PRO A 40 -31.18 9.33 -32.84
N LYS A 41 -30.62 9.05 -34.03
CA LYS A 41 -31.33 8.36 -35.12
C LYS A 41 -31.04 6.84 -35.15
N ASN A 42 -30.26 6.30 -34.21
CA ASN A 42 -29.82 4.90 -34.15
C ASN A 42 -29.22 4.39 -35.48
N ARG A 43 -28.46 5.25 -36.17
CA ARG A 43 -27.79 4.90 -37.43
C ARG A 43 -26.47 4.20 -37.16
N SER A 44 -26.03 3.40 -38.12
CA SER A 44 -24.70 2.80 -38.11
C SER A 44 -23.59 3.85 -38.22
N CYS A 45 -22.39 3.53 -37.75
CA CYS A 45 -21.22 4.41 -37.90
C CYS A 45 -20.99 4.86 -39.36
N ARG A 46 -21.29 3.99 -40.33
CA ARG A 46 -21.16 4.28 -41.76
C ARG A 46 -22.18 5.31 -42.25
N GLU A 47 -23.43 5.18 -41.82
CA GLU A 47 -24.51 6.11 -42.18
C GLU A 47 -24.26 7.49 -41.57
N ILE A 48 -23.84 7.55 -40.30
CA ILE A 48 -23.47 8.80 -39.64
C ILE A 48 -22.36 9.52 -40.42
N PHE A 49 -21.30 8.79 -40.79
CA PHE A 49 -20.18 9.37 -41.53
C PHE A 49 -20.57 9.89 -42.92
N ILE A 50 -21.49 9.21 -43.63
CA ILE A 50 -21.94 9.60 -44.97
C ILE A 50 -22.90 10.80 -44.90
N GLU A 51 -23.84 10.80 -43.95
CA GLU A 51 -24.93 11.78 -43.88
C GLU A 51 -24.54 13.06 -43.14
N ASP A 52 -23.84 12.92 -42.02
CA ASP A 52 -23.53 14.04 -41.12
C ASP A 52 -22.06 14.50 -41.25
N GLY A 53 -21.25 13.74 -42.00
CA GLY A 53 -19.86 14.05 -42.29
C GLY A 53 -18.87 13.65 -41.20
N GLU A 54 -17.58 13.82 -41.49
CA GLU A 54 -16.49 13.37 -40.62
C GLU A 54 -16.46 14.12 -39.29
N GLU A 55 -16.66 15.44 -39.28
CA GLU A 55 -16.57 16.25 -38.05
C GLU A 55 -17.59 15.80 -36.98
N ALA A 56 -18.84 15.55 -37.39
CA ALA A 56 -19.88 15.03 -36.51
C ALA A 56 -19.55 13.62 -35.98
N PHE A 57 -19.00 12.76 -36.85
CA PHE A 57 -18.55 11.43 -36.46
C PHE A 57 -17.39 11.48 -35.44
N ARG A 58 -16.40 12.35 -35.65
CA ARG A 58 -15.26 12.54 -34.72
C ARG A 58 -15.71 13.05 -33.35
N PHE A 59 -16.75 13.89 -33.30
CA PHE A 59 -17.36 14.31 -32.05
C PHE A 59 -17.95 13.12 -31.28
N LEU A 60 -18.72 12.27 -31.96
CA LEU A 60 -19.30 11.06 -31.35
C LEU A 60 -18.24 10.04 -30.93
N GLU A 61 -17.15 9.87 -31.70
CA GLU A 61 -16.00 9.04 -31.29
C GLU A 61 -15.41 9.50 -29.96
N ARG A 62 -15.27 10.82 -29.76
CA ARG A 62 -14.76 11.39 -28.51
C ARG A 62 -15.69 11.09 -27.34
N GLU A 63 -16.99 11.32 -27.51
CA GLU A 63 -17.99 11.03 -26.48
C GLU A 63 -18.05 9.53 -26.14
N ALA A 64 -17.94 8.66 -27.15
CA ALA A 64 -17.86 7.22 -26.97
C ALA A 64 -16.60 6.82 -26.18
N ALA A 65 -15.44 7.43 -26.45
CA ALA A 65 -14.21 7.18 -25.72
C ALA A 65 -14.32 7.60 -24.24
N VAL A 66 -14.96 8.74 -23.95
CA VAL A 66 -15.24 9.17 -22.56
C VAL A 66 -16.14 8.17 -21.85
N LYS A 67 -17.29 7.82 -22.44
CA LYS A 67 -18.21 6.82 -21.86
C LYS A 67 -17.53 5.47 -21.64
N ALA A 68 -16.76 4.99 -22.61
CA ALA A 68 -16.02 3.74 -22.48
C ALA A 68 -14.96 3.80 -21.36
N SER A 69 -14.36 4.97 -21.12
CA SER A 69 -13.38 5.16 -20.03
C SER A 69 -14.00 5.17 -18.63
N GLU A 70 -15.29 5.45 -18.53
CA GLU A 70 -16.04 5.47 -17.26
C GLU A 70 -16.52 4.08 -16.83
N LEU A 71 -16.59 3.13 -17.76
CA LEU A 71 -16.90 1.74 -17.46
C LEU A 71 -15.86 1.15 -16.50
N ALA A 72 -16.29 0.23 -15.65
CA ALA A 72 -15.42 -0.46 -14.70
C ALA A 72 -15.18 -1.91 -15.15
N TYR A 73 -13.92 -2.33 -15.21
CA TYR A 73 -13.52 -3.73 -15.47
C TYR A 73 -13.90 -4.27 -16.85
N HIS A 74 -13.97 -3.42 -17.87
CA HIS A 74 -14.32 -3.83 -19.23
C HIS A 74 -13.10 -4.04 -20.13
N VAL A 75 -13.24 -4.93 -21.11
CA VAL A 75 -12.43 -4.91 -22.34
C VAL A 75 -13.09 -3.94 -23.33
N VAL A 76 -12.44 -2.82 -23.59
CA VAL A 76 -12.88 -1.79 -24.53
C VAL A 76 -12.20 -2.01 -25.87
N ILE A 77 -12.98 -2.38 -26.87
CA ILE A 77 -12.51 -2.58 -28.24
C ILE A 77 -12.71 -1.27 -28.98
N THR A 78 -11.62 -0.70 -29.51
CA THR A 78 -11.69 0.65 -30.12
C THR A 78 -11.87 0.57 -31.63
N GLY A 79 -12.60 1.52 -32.18
CA GLY A 79 -12.65 1.82 -33.61
C GLY A 79 -11.25 2.07 -34.19
N GLY A 80 -11.10 1.87 -35.50
CA GLY A 80 -9.79 1.89 -36.17
C GLY A 80 -9.05 3.23 -36.12
N GLU A 81 -9.78 4.34 -36.02
CA GLU A 81 -9.23 5.70 -35.98
C GLU A 81 -9.32 6.38 -34.61
N LEU A 82 -10.22 5.92 -33.74
CA LEU A 82 -10.50 6.55 -32.44
C LEU A 82 -9.24 6.87 -31.65
N MET A 83 -8.28 5.93 -31.60
CA MET A 83 -7.06 6.08 -30.81
C MET A 83 -6.02 7.03 -31.42
N MET A 84 -6.19 7.44 -32.68
CA MET A 84 -5.31 8.43 -33.32
C MET A 84 -5.58 9.84 -32.81
N ASN A 85 -6.83 10.14 -32.45
CA ASN A 85 -7.22 11.43 -31.87
C ASN A 85 -6.77 11.52 -30.39
N PRO A 86 -5.92 12.50 -30.01
CA PRO A 86 -5.50 12.68 -28.62
C PRO A 86 -6.65 12.84 -27.63
N ASP A 87 -7.72 13.55 -27.99
CA ASP A 87 -8.86 13.82 -27.09
C ASP A 87 -9.66 12.56 -26.77
N SER A 88 -9.67 11.59 -27.69
CA SER A 88 -10.27 10.27 -27.48
C SER A 88 -9.30 9.32 -26.76
N ARG A 89 -8.01 9.41 -27.06
CA ARG A 89 -6.97 8.55 -26.46
C ARG A 89 -6.72 8.84 -24.97
N ILE A 90 -6.68 10.10 -24.56
CA ILE A 90 -6.40 10.51 -23.18
C ILE A 90 -7.31 9.84 -22.13
N PRO A 91 -8.65 9.88 -22.24
CA PRO A 91 -9.52 9.27 -21.23
C PRO A 91 -9.30 7.76 -21.11
N LEU A 92 -9.12 7.06 -22.24
CA LEU A 92 -8.83 5.62 -22.27
C LEU A 92 -7.45 5.27 -21.70
N ARG A 93 -6.42 6.09 -21.96
CA ARG A 93 -5.05 5.91 -21.42
C ARG A 93 -4.99 6.06 -19.91
N ARG A 94 -5.71 7.03 -19.35
CA ARG A 94 -5.65 7.37 -17.92
C ARG A 94 -6.12 6.24 -17.01
N ARG A 95 -7.05 5.39 -17.48
CA ARG A 95 -7.72 4.35 -16.67
C ARG A 95 -7.69 2.96 -17.31
N GLY A 96 -6.80 2.75 -18.28
CA GLY A 96 -6.71 1.51 -19.06
C GLY A 96 -5.30 0.94 -19.20
N VAL A 97 -5.23 -0.38 -19.39
CA VAL A 97 -4.08 -1.07 -20.00
C VAL A 97 -4.30 -1.08 -21.50
N LEU A 98 -3.37 -0.50 -22.27
CA LEU A 98 -3.48 -0.38 -23.73
C LEU A 98 -2.79 -1.53 -24.43
N ILE A 99 -3.56 -2.27 -25.23
CA ILE A 99 -3.08 -3.37 -26.07
C ILE A 99 -3.10 -2.92 -27.53
N LEU A 100 -1.94 -2.86 -28.16
CA LEU A 100 -1.83 -2.67 -29.60
C LEU A 100 -1.68 -4.01 -30.31
N LEU A 101 -2.70 -4.37 -31.09
CA LEU A 101 -2.62 -5.45 -32.06
C LEU A 101 -2.00 -4.91 -33.35
N LYS A 102 -0.98 -5.59 -33.86
CA LYS A 102 -0.34 -5.31 -35.16
C LYS A 102 -0.28 -6.58 -35.99
N ALA A 103 -0.17 -6.47 -37.30
CA ALA A 103 0.18 -7.59 -38.18
C ALA A 103 0.94 -7.07 -39.40
N GLN A 104 1.49 -7.97 -40.20
CA GLN A 104 2.10 -7.62 -41.48
C GLN A 104 1.10 -6.87 -42.38
N PRO A 105 1.51 -5.78 -43.06
CA PRO A 105 0.59 -4.97 -43.87
C PRO A 105 -0.19 -5.75 -44.93
N ALA A 106 0.44 -6.73 -45.57
CA ALA A 106 -0.21 -7.60 -46.56
C ALA A 106 -1.37 -8.41 -45.95
N VAL A 107 -1.15 -9.00 -44.77
CA VAL A 107 -2.18 -9.74 -44.03
C VAL A 107 -3.31 -8.82 -43.56
N LEU A 108 -2.98 -7.60 -43.11
CA LEU A 108 -3.98 -6.60 -42.75
C LEU A 108 -4.84 -6.20 -43.95
N TRP A 109 -4.24 -6.05 -45.12
CA TRP A 109 -4.94 -5.68 -46.36
C TRP A 109 -5.89 -6.78 -46.81
N GLU A 110 -5.43 -8.02 -46.87
CA GLU A 110 -6.26 -9.19 -47.17
C GLU A 110 -7.48 -9.25 -46.22
N ARG A 111 -7.23 -9.23 -44.91
CA ARG A 111 -8.31 -9.25 -43.89
C ARG A 111 -9.26 -8.06 -44.01
N ALA A 112 -8.75 -6.87 -44.34
CA ALA A 112 -9.56 -5.65 -44.45
C ALA A 112 -10.39 -5.58 -45.74
N THR A 113 -10.02 -6.35 -46.78
CA THR A 113 -10.63 -6.33 -48.13
C THR A 113 -11.39 -7.61 -48.48
N ASN A 114 -11.39 -8.62 -47.61
CA ASN A 114 -12.13 -9.88 -47.78
C ASN A 114 -13.63 -9.73 -48.09
N HIS A 115 -14.24 -8.58 -47.75
CA HIS A 115 -15.65 -8.28 -48.05
C HIS A 115 -15.82 -7.14 -49.07
N GLY A 116 -14.79 -6.88 -49.87
CA GLY A 116 -14.71 -5.78 -50.83
C GLY A 116 -13.75 -4.67 -50.39
N ILE A 117 -13.17 -3.99 -51.37
CA ILE A 117 -12.23 -2.88 -51.14
C ILE A 117 -13.03 -1.67 -50.63
N PRO A 118 -12.67 -1.07 -49.48
CA PRO A 118 -13.37 0.12 -48.98
C PRO A 118 -13.26 1.29 -50.00
N PRO A 119 -14.30 2.14 -50.14
CA PRO A 119 -14.28 3.23 -51.11
C PRO A 119 -13.06 4.15 -51.03
N ALA A 120 -12.52 4.38 -49.82
CA ALA A 120 -11.33 5.18 -49.59
C ALA A 120 -10.02 4.61 -50.20
N PHE A 121 -10.03 3.34 -50.60
CA PHE A 121 -8.91 2.63 -51.20
C PHE A 121 -9.26 2.03 -52.57
N ASN A 122 -10.38 2.42 -53.18
CA ASN A 122 -10.84 1.88 -54.46
C ASN A 122 -10.20 2.63 -55.65
N ASP A 123 -8.87 2.70 -55.67
CA ASP A 123 -8.06 3.20 -56.78
C ASP A 123 -6.72 2.45 -56.88
N GLU A 124 -5.97 2.72 -57.94
CA GLU A 124 -4.70 2.03 -58.27
C GLU A 124 -3.63 2.10 -57.17
N ASN A 125 -3.71 3.08 -56.25
CA ASN A 125 -2.76 3.26 -55.15
C ASN A 125 -3.36 2.91 -53.78
N GLY A 126 -4.56 2.34 -53.74
CA GLY A 126 -5.30 2.09 -52.50
C GLY A 126 -4.56 1.21 -51.51
N GLU A 127 -3.93 0.13 -51.99
CA GLU A 127 -3.13 -0.78 -51.15
C GLU A 127 -1.92 -0.08 -50.55
N PHE A 128 -1.18 0.67 -51.37
CA PHE A 128 -0.03 1.43 -50.91
C PHE A 128 -0.41 2.47 -49.84
N ARG A 129 -1.51 3.21 -50.05
CA ARG A 129 -2.02 4.15 -49.05
C ARG A 129 -2.46 3.44 -47.77
N PHE A 130 -3.08 2.26 -47.86
CA PHE A 130 -3.42 1.46 -46.70
C PHE A 130 -2.19 1.05 -45.90
N TYR A 131 -1.10 0.65 -46.57
CA TYR A 131 0.17 0.32 -45.91
C TYR A 131 0.77 1.54 -45.21
N GLN A 132 0.78 2.70 -45.86
CA GLN A 132 1.24 3.95 -45.25
C GLN A 132 0.43 4.30 -43.99
N GLN A 133 -0.90 4.17 -44.05
CA GLN A 133 -1.74 4.41 -42.89
C GLN A 133 -1.48 3.39 -41.76
N CYS A 134 -1.25 2.11 -42.08
CA CYS A 134 -0.88 1.11 -41.08
C CYS A 134 0.48 1.42 -40.42
N ALA A 135 1.46 1.85 -41.20
CA ALA A 135 2.77 2.28 -40.70
C ALA A 135 2.65 3.49 -39.77
N LEU A 136 1.91 4.52 -40.19
CA LEU A 136 1.65 5.71 -39.37
C LEU A 136 0.96 5.37 -38.05
N ARG A 137 -0.11 4.55 -38.09
CA ARG A 137 -0.82 4.12 -36.87
C ARG A 137 0.10 3.36 -35.93
N LYS A 138 0.95 2.46 -36.46
CA LYS A 138 1.94 1.74 -35.64
C LYS A 138 2.91 2.71 -34.98
N GLU A 139 3.46 3.65 -35.73
CA GLU A 139 4.41 4.64 -35.22
C GLU A 139 3.79 5.51 -34.12
N VAL A 140 2.56 5.99 -34.33
CA VAL A 140 1.85 6.86 -33.37
C VAL A 140 1.39 6.10 -32.14
N LEU A 141 0.88 4.87 -32.28
CA LEU A 141 0.22 4.16 -31.17
C LEU A 141 1.17 3.31 -30.33
N THR A 142 2.28 2.82 -30.91
CA THR A 142 3.24 1.96 -30.18
C THR A 142 3.77 2.62 -28.90
N PRO A 143 4.17 3.90 -28.87
CA PRO A 143 4.65 4.56 -27.66
C PRO A 143 3.62 4.66 -26.53
N PHE A 144 2.33 4.53 -26.84
CA PHE A 144 1.24 4.57 -25.85
C PHE A 144 0.76 3.18 -25.44
N ALA A 145 1.17 2.13 -26.15
CA ALA A 145 0.79 0.77 -25.86
C ALA A 145 1.59 0.24 -24.66
N ASP A 146 0.89 -0.41 -23.75
CA ASP A 146 1.51 -1.13 -22.64
C ASP A 146 1.89 -2.55 -23.10
N ILE A 147 1.07 -3.13 -23.98
CA ILE A 147 1.26 -4.45 -24.58
C ILE A 147 1.18 -4.30 -26.09
N VAL A 148 2.15 -4.86 -26.82
CA VAL A 148 2.11 -4.97 -28.28
C VAL A 148 2.12 -6.44 -28.66
N LEU A 149 1.12 -6.88 -29.43
CA LEU A 149 1.00 -8.26 -29.91
C LEU A 149 0.94 -8.28 -31.44
N ASP A 150 1.74 -9.18 -32.03
CA ASP A 150 1.64 -9.49 -33.45
C ASP A 150 0.56 -10.55 -33.70
N THR A 151 -0.40 -10.25 -34.56
CA THR A 151 -1.53 -11.12 -34.93
C THR A 151 -1.45 -11.59 -36.38
N THR A 152 -0.25 -11.49 -36.98
CA THR A 152 0.02 -12.01 -38.34
C THR A 152 -0.33 -13.49 -38.41
N ASP A 153 0.23 -14.26 -37.48
CA ASP A 153 0.02 -15.69 -37.34
C ASP A 153 -0.67 -15.99 -36.01
N GLY A 154 -1.58 -16.96 -35.99
CA GLY A 154 -2.27 -17.41 -34.78
C GLY A 154 -3.79 -17.26 -34.84
N VAL A 155 -4.47 -18.14 -34.10
CA VAL A 155 -5.93 -18.10 -33.95
C VAL A 155 -6.32 -17.20 -32.78
N PRO A 156 -7.52 -16.57 -32.81
CA PRO A 156 -7.92 -15.59 -31.80
C PRO A 156 -7.83 -16.09 -30.34
N GLU A 157 -8.13 -17.36 -30.09
CA GLU A 157 -8.15 -17.98 -28.77
C GLU A 157 -6.73 -18.11 -28.18
N GLU A 158 -5.76 -18.54 -29.00
CA GLU A 158 -4.35 -18.64 -28.58
C GLU A 158 -3.76 -17.25 -28.32
N LEU A 159 -4.08 -16.28 -29.18
CA LEU A 159 -3.66 -14.89 -29.00
C LEU A 159 -4.28 -14.27 -27.75
N ALA A 160 -5.54 -14.59 -27.45
CA ALA A 160 -6.23 -14.14 -26.25
C ALA A 160 -5.61 -14.71 -24.97
N ALA A 161 -5.29 -16.00 -24.93
CA ALA A 161 -4.60 -16.62 -23.79
C ALA A 161 -3.22 -15.95 -23.55
N ALA A 162 -2.42 -15.78 -24.60
CA ALA A 162 -1.13 -15.10 -24.48
C ALA A 162 -1.26 -13.62 -24.04
N LEU A 163 -2.32 -12.93 -24.46
CA LEU A 163 -2.63 -11.59 -23.98
C LEU A 163 -3.07 -11.58 -22.52
N ALA A 164 -3.85 -12.57 -22.08
CA ALA A 164 -4.32 -12.67 -20.71
C ALA A 164 -3.14 -12.78 -19.74
N ASP A 165 -2.14 -13.60 -20.06
CA ASP A 165 -0.90 -13.71 -19.28
C ASP A 165 -0.17 -12.37 -19.17
N ARG A 166 0.05 -11.68 -20.30
CA ARG A 166 0.74 -10.38 -20.35
C ARG A 166 -0.05 -9.26 -19.67
N VAL A 167 -1.38 -9.29 -19.77
CA VAL A 167 -2.25 -8.39 -19.00
C VAL A 167 -2.09 -8.66 -17.51
N GLY A 168 -1.98 -9.92 -17.10
CA GLY A 168 -1.68 -10.31 -15.73
C GLY A 168 -0.36 -9.71 -15.23
N GLU A 169 0.71 -9.84 -16.02
CA GLU A 169 2.01 -9.24 -15.73
C GLU A 169 1.93 -7.71 -15.59
N GLU A 170 1.27 -7.03 -16.54
CA GLU A 170 1.16 -5.57 -16.53
C GLU A 170 0.31 -5.07 -15.36
N LEU A 171 -0.78 -5.78 -15.03
CA LEU A 171 -1.57 -5.48 -13.84
C LEU A 171 -0.78 -5.74 -12.54
N ALA A 172 0.10 -6.74 -12.51
CA ALA A 172 0.99 -6.99 -11.38
C ALA A 172 2.03 -5.86 -11.20
N LEU A 173 2.60 -5.36 -12.30
CA LEU A 173 3.52 -4.21 -12.27
C LEU A 173 2.82 -2.92 -11.79
N ARG A 174 1.56 -2.71 -12.21
CA ARG A 174 0.75 -1.53 -11.85
C ARG A 174 0.09 -1.61 -10.49
N SER A 175 -0.01 -2.81 -9.92
CA SER A 175 -0.52 -2.98 -8.57
C SER A 175 0.48 -2.35 -7.62
N LEU A 176 0.15 -1.16 -7.09
CA LEU A 176 0.90 -0.52 -6.02
C LEU A 176 1.23 -1.58 -4.96
N ARG A 177 2.53 -1.79 -4.72
CA ARG A 177 3.04 -2.79 -3.79
C ARG A 177 2.64 -2.40 -2.36
N ALA A 178 1.42 -2.78 -1.95
CA ALA A 178 0.88 -2.47 -0.63
C ALA A 178 1.62 -3.17 0.53
N ASN A 179 2.66 -3.96 0.22
CA ASN A 179 3.54 -4.61 1.17
C ASN A 179 4.97 -4.02 1.21
N SER A 180 5.24 -2.97 0.44
CA SER A 180 6.52 -2.25 0.44
C SER A 180 6.34 -0.84 1.02
N PHE A 181 7.32 -0.38 1.80
CA PHE A 181 7.34 0.94 2.42
C PHE A 181 8.76 1.52 2.41
N GLY A 182 8.90 2.85 2.23
CA GLY A 182 10.18 3.55 2.09
C GLY A 182 10.54 3.90 0.64
N GLU A 183 11.43 4.89 0.46
CA GLU A 183 11.84 5.40 -0.85
C GLU A 183 13.25 4.96 -1.24
N ILE A 184 14.22 5.21 -0.36
CA ILE A 184 15.62 4.83 -0.58
C ILE A 184 15.88 3.44 -0.04
N ILE A 185 15.53 3.23 1.21
CA ILE A 185 15.53 1.92 1.84
C ILE A 185 14.11 1.40 1.73
N GLN A 186 13.92 0.35 0.95
CA GLN A 186 12.61 -0.26 0.77
C GLN A 186 12.46 -1.46 1.70
N CYS A 187 11.48 -1.39 2.59
CA CYS A 187 11.07 -2.50 3.46
C CYS A 187 9.89 -3.23 2.82
N THR A 188 10.09 -4.50 2.47
CA THR A 188 9.05 -5.36 1.92
C THR A 188 8.75 -6.51 2.86
N THR A 189 7.52 -6.61 3.38
CA THR A 189 7.12 -7.70 4.27
C THR A 189 6.40 -8.82 3.51
N PHE A 190 6.50 -10.05 4.01
CA PHE A 190 5.80 -11.23 3.48
C PHE A 190 5.37 -12.20 4.58
N GLY A 191 4.45 -13.11 4.21
CA GLY A 191 3.95 -14.17 5.06
C GLY A 191 2.68 -13.82 5.85
N GLU A 192 1.98 -14.87 6.26
CA GLU A 192 0.73 -14.82 7.00
C GLU A 192 0.92 -15.37 8.42
N SER A 193 0.05 -14.96 9.34
CA SER A 193 0.11 -15.44 10.74
C SER A 193 0.02 -16.96 10.90
N HIS A 194 -0.65 -17.65 9.97
CA HIS A 194 -0.78 -19.10 9.94
C HIS A 194 -0.08 -19.73 8.72
N GLY A 195 0.87 -19.01 8.12
CA GLY A 195 1.81 -19.54 7.15
C GLY A 195 3.01 -20.20 7.86
N LYS A 196 3.94 -20.80 7.11
CA LYS A 196 5.15 -21.43 7.69
C LYS A 196 6.06 -20.41 8.40
N ALA A 197 6.16 -19.22 7.84
CA ALA A 197 7.00 -18.15 8.34
C ALA A 197 6.43 -16.79 7.91
N ILE A 198 6.93 -15.74 8.55
CA ILE A 198 6.85 -14.35 8.11
C ILE A 198 8.27 -13.85 7.83
N GLY A 199 8.41 -12.78 7.06
CA GLY A 199 9.72 -12.18 6.86
C GLY A 199 9.67 -10.78 6.29
N VAL A 200 10.86 -10.20 6.18
CA VAL A 200 11.10 -8.87 5.65
C VAL A 200 12.36 -8.86 4.80
N VAL A 201 12.32 -8.09 3.72
CA VAL A 201 13.48 -7.76 2.89
C VAL A 201 13.68 -6.26 2.95
N LEU A 202 14.88 -5.84 3.35
CA LEU A 202 15.35 -4.46 3.24
C LEU A 202 16.24 -4.34 2.01
N ASP A 203 15.81 -3.56 1.03
CA ASP A 203 16.61 -3.22 -0.16
C ASP A 203 17.07 -1.76 -0.09
N GLY A 204 18.21 -1.44 -0.72
CA GLY A 204 18.81 -0.10 -0.69
C GLY A 204 19.67 0.22 0.55
N VAL A 205 19.91 -0.76 1.42
CA VAL A 205 20.83 -0.64 2.56
C VAL A 205 22.27 -0.49 2.06
N ARG A 206 23.04 0.47 2.60
CA ARG A 206 24.45 0.66 2.20
C ARG A 206 25.32 -0.55 2.58
N PRO A 207 26.35 -0.89 1.80
CA PRO A 207 27.37 -1.85 2.21
C PRO A 207 28.23 -1.29 3.36
N GLY A 208 28.84 -2.18 4.15
CA GLY A 208 29.85 -1.85 5.15
C GLY A 208 29.33 -1.50 6.54
N ILE A 209 28.00 -1.44 6.75
CA ILE A 209 27.40 -1.16 8.05
C ILE A 209 27.56 -2.38 8.96
N ALA A 210 28.05 -2.17 10.18
CA ALA A 210 28.18 -3.24 11.17
C ALA A 210 26.81 -3.84 11.51
N PHE A 211 26.68 -5.15 11.32
CA PHE A 211 25.45 -5.90 11.52
C PHE A 211 25.63 -6.94 12.60
N ASP A 212 24.69 -6.98 13.55
CA ASP A 212 24.64 -8.00 14.59
C ASP A 212 23.18 -8.46 14.74
N LYS A 213 22.96 -9.77 14.71
CA LYS A 213 21.62 -10.37 14.76
C LYS A 213 20.98 -10.10 16.13
N GLU A 214 21.78 -10.06 17.17
CA GLU A 214 21.41 -9.90 18.56
C GLU A 214 20.71 -8.55 18.79
N ASP A 215 21.08 -7.52 18.02
CA ASP A 215 20.41 -6.22 18.10
C ASP A 215 18.99 -6.25 17.55
N ILE A 216 18.75 -7.07 16.52
CA ILE A 216 17.42 -7.32 15.97
C ILE A 216 16.59 -8.14 16.96
N GLN A 217 17.19 -9.19 17.53
CA GLN A 217 16.52 -10.09 18.46
C GLN A 217 16.05 -9.36 19.74
N LYS A 218 16.85 -8.43 20.29
CA LYS A 218 16.46 -7.63 21.47
C LYS A 218 15.14 -6.89 21.26
N GLU A 219 14.96 -6.25 20.11
CA GLU A 219 13.74 -5.51 19.80
C GLU A 219 12.56 -6.44 19.51
N LEU A 220 12.80 -7.58 18.86
CA LEU A 220 11.77 -8.62 18.67
C LEU A 220 11.32 -9.20 20.00
N ASP A 221 12.24 -9.43 20.94
CA ASP A 221 11.95 -9.90 22.28
C ASP A 221 11.07 -8.91 23.03
N ARG A 222 11.33 -7.59 22.95
CA ARG A 222 10.48 -6.52 23.53
C ARG A 222 9.04 -6.55 23.00
N ARG A 223 8.83 -6.93 21.74
CA ARG A 223 7.51 -7.02 21.08
C ARG A 223 6.75 -8.32 21.39
N ARG A 224 7.50 -9.38 21.70
CA ARG A 224 7.03 -10.76 21.76
C ARG A 224 5.83 -10.94 22.70
N PRO A 225 4.83 -11.77 22.35
CA PRO A 225 3.77 -12.12 23.28
C PRO A 225 4.29 -12.91 24.50
N GLY A 226 3.47 -13.03 25.54
CA GLY A 226 3.71 -13.92 26.68
C GLY A 226 4.69 -13.41 27.73
N GLN A 227 5.11 -12.14 27.66
CA GLN A 227 6.03 -11.54 28.64
C GLN A 227 5.38 -11.30 30.03
N SER A 228 4.07 -11.13 30.08
CA SER A 228 3.35 -10.75 31.32
C SER A 228 1.90 -11.23 31.31
N LYS A 229 1.18 -11.01 32.42
CA LYS A 229 -0.25 -11.34 32.54
C LYS A 229 -1.17 -10.43 31.73
N VAL A 230 -0.70 -9.24 31.32
CA VAL A 230 -1.48 -8.24 30.58
C VAL A 230 -1.39 -8.38 29.06
N VAL A 231 -0.53 -9.27 28.56
CA VAL A 231 -0.45 -9.62 27.14
C VAL A 231 -0.91 -11.07 26.88
N THR A 232 -1.11 -11.41 25.62
CA THR A 232 -1.51 -12.74 25.16
C THR A 232 -0.50 -13.78 25.58
N GLN A 233 -1.00 -14.95 25.98
CA GLN A 233 -0.21 -16.05 26.55
C GLN A 233 0.32 -17.00 25.47
N ARG A 234 0.53 -16.51 24.23
CA ARG A 234 1.18 -17.28 23.17
C ARG A 234 2.67 -17.37 23.44
N ARG A 235 3.28 -18.50 23.05
CA ARG A 235 4.73 -18.71 23.14
C ARG A 235 5.29 -18.82 21.73
N GLU A 236 5.60 -17.67 21.15
CA GLU A 236 6.36 -17.58 19.91
C GLU A 236 7.75 -17.08 20.30
N ALA A 237 8.82 -17.77 19.91
CA ALA A 237 10.18 -17.36 20.26
C ALA A 237 10.63 -16.08 19.52
N ASP A 238 9.98 -15.78 18.39
CA ASP A 238 10.32 -14.69 17.46
C ASP A 238 11.80 -14.72 17.07
N ALA A 239 12.35 -15.93 16.90
CA ALA A 239 13.74 -16.14 16.52
C ALA A 239 13.96 -15.71 15.07
N VAL A 240 14.78 -14.68 14.87
CA VAL A 240 15.10 -14.17 13.54
C VAL A 240 16.20 -15.00 12.87
N GLU A 241 16.02 -15.31 11.61
CA GLU A 241 17.00 -15.93 10.73
C GLU A 241 17.42 -14.94 9.65
N ILE A 242 18.72 -14.76 9.44
CA ILE A 242 19.27 -13.88 8.42
C ILE A 242 19.58 -14.72 7.19
N LEU A 243 18.94 -14.42 6.07
CA LEU A 243 19.01 -15.24 4.86
C LEU A 243 19.99 -14.67 3.81
N SER A 244 20.19 -13.35 3.78
CA SER A 244 21.07 -12.69 2.82
C SER A 244 21.45 -11.28 3.28
N GLY A 245 22.30 -10.60 2.50
CA GLY A 245 22.65 -9.19 2.71
C GLY A 245 23.76 -8.93 3.75
N VAL A 246 24.23 -9.96 4.45
CA VAL A 246 25.30 -9.86 5.47
C VAL A 246 26.46 -10.80 5.14
N TYR A 247 27.69 -10.28 5.25
CA TYR A 247 28.92 -11.05 5.14
C TYR A 247 29.95 -10.50 6.13
N ALA A 248 30.64 -11.40 6.87
CA ALA A 248 31.65 -11.04 7.86
C ALA A 248 31.21 -9.95 8.87
N GLY A 249 29.95 -10.03 9.35
CA GLY A 249 29.39 -9.08 10.32
C GLY A 249 29.08 -7.69 9.77
N LYS A 250 29.01 -7.53 8.43
CA LYS A 250 28.68 -6.27 7.78
C LYS A 250 27.64 -6.44 6.69
N THR A 251 26.85 -5.39 6.45
CA THR A 251 25.96 -5.35 5.30
C THR A 251 26.76 -5.34 4.00
N THR A 252 26.19 -5.95 2.96
CA THR A 252 26.88 -6.13 1.66
C THR A 252 26.42 -5.15 0.59
N GLY A 253 25.38 -4.37 0.84
CA GLY A 253 24.72 -3.54 -0.18
C GLY A 253 23.64 -4.29 -0.98
N ALA A 254 23.66 -5.62 -0.95
CA ALA A 254 22.59 -6.45 -1.49
C ALA A 254 21.40 -6.49 -0.52
N PRO A 255 20.20 -6.94 -0.99
CA PRO A 255 19.02 -7.04 -0.14
C PRO A 255 19.28 -7.84 1.14
N LEU A 256 18.89 -7.26 2.28
CA LEU A 256 18.95 -7.88 3.60
C LEU A 256 17.62 -8.59 3.87
N ALA A 257 17.60 -9.91 3.72
CA ALA A 257 16.42 -10.73 3.99
C ALA A 257 16.47 -11.35 5.40
N MET A 258 15.38 -11.20 6.14
CA MET A 258 15.18 -11.75 7.47
C MET A 258 13.87 -12.55 7.53
N MET A 259 13.88 -13.69 8.21
CA MET A 259 12.73 -14.59 8.34
C MET A 259 12.50 -14.99 9.79
N ILE A 260 11.24 -15.19 10.16
CA ILE A 260 10.82 -15.66 11.49
C ILE A 260 9.83 -16.79 11.29
N GLN A 261 10.12 -17.96 11.86
CA GLN A 261 9.23 -19.13 11.77
C GLN A 261 8.00 -18.97 12.69
N ASN A 262 6.88 -19.56 12.29
CA ASN A 262 5.64 -19.57 13.08
C ASN A 262 5.46 -20.93 13.76
N GLU A 263 5.67 -21.01 15.08
CA GLU A 263 5.73 -22.29 15.82
C GLU A 263 4.42 -22.70 16.55
N ASP A 264 3.64 -21.75 17.09
CA ASP A 264 2.43 -22.03 17.93
C ASP A 264 1.11 -21.76 17.17
N GLN A 265 0.98 -22.34 15.97
CA GLN A 265 -0.24 -22.20 15.17
C GLN A 265 -1.31 -23.22 15.57
N ARG A 266 -2.48 -22.73 15.98
CA ARG A 266 -3.64 -23.58 16.32
C ARG A 266 -4.84 -23.24 15.45
N SER A 267 -4.74 -23.57 14.17
CA SER A 267 -5.75 -23.22 13.15
C SER A 267 -7.17 -23.68 13.52
N LYS A 268 -7.31 -24.88 14.11
CA LYS A 268 -8.61 -25.48 14.50
C LYS A 268 -9.45 -24.62 15.46
N ASN A 269 -8.82 -23.72 16.22
CA ASN A 269 -9.55 -22.85 17.15
C ASN A 269 -10.37 -21.77 16.42
N TYR A 270 -10.13 -21.56 15.12
CA TYR A 270 -10.73 -20.49 14.33
C TYR A 270 -11.76 -20.97 13.30
N ASP A 271 -11.98 -22.29 13.15
CA ASP A 271 -12.84 -22.84 12.09
C ASP A 271 -14.29 -22.32 12.17
N HIS A 272 -14.81 -22.08 13.37
CA HIS A 272 -16.14 -21.51 13.59
C HIS A 272 -16.29 -20.05 13.11
N LEU A 273 -15.19 -19.37 12.80
CA LEU A 273 -15.17 -17.99 12.31
C LEU A 273 -15.14 -17.90 10.77
N LYS A 274 -15.06 -19.05 10.09
CA LYS A 274 -14.92 -19.12 8.63
C LYS A 274 -16.10 -18.49 7.88
N GLU A 275 -17.31 -18.66 8.42
CA GLU A 275 -18.55 -18.26 7.74
C GLU A 275 -19.15 -16.94 8.27
N LEU A 276 -18.39 -16.18 9.07
CA LEU A 276 -18.83 -14.89 9.64
C LEU A 276 -17.75 -13.81 9.62
N PHE A 277 -18.16 -12.54 9.77
CA PHE A 277 -17.22 -11.42 9.90
C PHE A 277 -17.03 -11.04 11.36
N ARG A 278 -15.81 -10.99 11.89
CA ARG A 278 -15.60 -10.58 13.29
C ARG A 278 -15.74 -9.05 13.41
N PRO A 279 -16.53 -8.54 14.38
CA PRO A 279 -16.59 -7.11 14.65
C PRO A 279 -15.21 -6.53 14.93
N GLY A 280 -14.93 -5.36 14.36
CA GLY A 280 -13.66 -4.65 14.55
C GLY A 280 -12.43 -5.26 13.85
N HIS A 281 -12.55 -6.36 13.12
CA HIS A 281 -11.50 -6.90 12.24
C HIS A 281 -11.74 -6.51 10.79
N GLY A 282 -10.72 -6.64 9.93
CA GLY A 282 -10.87 -6.43 8.48
C GLY A 282 -11.41 -7.65 7.74
N ASP A 283 -12.12 -8.56 8.41
CA ASP A 283 -12.65 -9.77 7.76
C ASP A 283 -13.57 -9.42 6.59
N PHE A 284 -14.53 -8.53 6.83
CA PHE A 284 -15.46 -8.05 5.80
C PHE A 284 -14.72 -7.32 4.68
N THR A 285 -13.84 -6.38 5.02
CA THR A 285 -13.15 -5.56 4.02
C THR A 285 -12.17 -6.37 3.17
N PHE A 286 -11.47 -7.36 3.74
CA PHE A 286 -10.63 -8.27 2.96
C PHE A 286 -11.46 -9.16 2.05
N TYR A 287 -12.58 -9.69 2.53
CA TYR A 287 -13.48 -10.49 1.71
C TYR A 287 -14.05 -9.69 0.54
N GLN A 288 -14.53 -8.47 0.79
CA GLN A 288 -15.03 -7.60 -0.29
C GLN A 288 -13.94 -7.15 -1.26
N LYS A 289 -12.69 -7.00 -0.79
CA LYS A 289 -11.57 -6.59 -1.64
C LYS A 289 -11.03 -7.72 -2.51
N TYR A 290 -10.94 -8.94 -1.97
CA TYR A 290 -10.21 -10.06 -2.60
C TYR A 290 -11.10 -11.27 -2.94
N GLY A 291 -12.39 -11.25 -2.58
CA GLY A 291 -13.30 -12.40 -2.69
C GLY A 291 -12.99 -13.53 -1.70
N LEU A 292 -11.94 -13.41 -0.90
CA LEU A 292 -11.49 -14.40 0.06
C LEU A 292 -10.81 -13.74 1.26
N ARG A 293 -10.77 -14.47 2.38
CA ARG A 293 -10.04 -14.06 3.59
C ARG A 293 -9.47 -15.28 4.31
N ASP A 294 -8.31 -15.11 4.94
CA ASP A 294 -7.79 -16.12 5.86
C ASP A 294 -8.41 -15.94 7.25
N HIS A 295 -9.42 -16.75 7.55
CA HIS A 295 -10.10 -16.77 8.84
C HIS A 295 -9.23 -17.29 9.99
N ARG A 296 -8.10 -17.96 9.68
CA ARG A 296 -7.16 -18.49 10.68
C ARG A 296 -6.32 -17.33 11.23
N GLY A 297 -6.85 -16.63 12.23
CA GLY A 297 -6.14 -15.54 12.92
C GLY A 297 -5.87 -14.27 12.10
N GLY A 298 -6.58 -14.08 10.98
CA GLY A 298 -6.53 -12.86 10.17
C GLY A 298 -5.43 -12.83 9.11
N GLY A 299 -4.72 -13.94 8.84
CA GLY A 299 -3.75 -14.02 7.74
C GLY A 299 -2.74 -12.86 7.72
N ARG A 300 -2.77 -12.08 6.63
CA ARG A 300 -1.87 -10.94 6.37
C ARG A 300 -2.15 -9.69 7.19
N GLN A 301 -3.39 -9.47 7.65
CA GLN A 301 -3.75 -8.32 8.50
C GLN A 301 -3.52 -8.57 10.00
N SER A 302 -2.95 -9.71 10.36
CA SER A 302 -2.66 -10.07 11.74
C SER A 302 -1.52 -9.23 12.31
N GLY A 303 -1.57 -8.92 13.61
CA GLY A 303 -0.46 -8.33 14.35
C GLY A 303 0.81 -9.20 14.42
N ARG A 304 0.82 -10.38 13.80
CA ARG A 304 2.03 -11.17 13.54
C ARG A 304 2.98 -10.45 12.58
N GLU A 305 2.43 -9.75 11.58
CA GLU A 305 3.19 -8.99 10.58
C GLU A 305 4.08 -7.91 11.22
N THR A 306 3.70 -7.36 12.37
CA THR A 306 4.49 -6.32 13.04
C THR A 306 5.85 -6.80 13.55
N ALA A 307 6.09 -8.11 13.66
CA ALA A 307 7.43 -8.63 13.92
C ALA A 307 8.39 -8.32 12.76
N CYS A 308 7.92 -8.36 11.51
CA CYS A 308 8.69 -7.95 10.34
C CYS A 308 9.06 -6.46 10.39
N ARG A 309 8.12 -5.62 10.84
CA ARG A 309 8.33 -4.18 11.05
C ARG A 309 9.37 -3.90 12.13
N VAL A 310 9.29 -4.62 13.25
CA VAL A 310 10.26 -4.52 14.33
C VAL A 310 11.65 -4.95 13.86
N ALA A 311 11.75 -6.07 13.11
CA ALA A 311 13.04 -6.51 12.58
C ALA A 311 13.66 -5.46 11.65
N ALA A 312 12.86 -4.85 10.76
CA ALA A 312 13.30 -3.76 9.89
C ALA A 312 13.77 -2.52 10.67
N GLY A 313 12.96 -2.07 11.62
CA GLY A 313 13.26 -0.88 12.41
C GLY A 313 14.42 -1.06 13.39
N ALA A 314 14.67 -2.27 13.89
CA ALA A 314 15.75 -2.53 14.83
C ALA A 314 17.11 -2.28 14.20
N PHE A 315 17.26 -2.67 12.93
CA PHE A 315 18.42 -2.34 12.12
C PHE A 315 18.60 -0.82 12.00
N ALA A 316 17.52 -0.09 11.70
CA ALA A 316 17.54 1.35 11.58
C ALA A 316 17.86 2.07 12.90
N ARG A 317 17.27 1.61 14.01
CA ARG A 317 17.47 2.15 15.36
C ARG A 317 18.94 2.09 15.77
N LYS A 318 19.62 0.98 15.49
CA LYS A 318 21.05 0.82 15.77
C LYS A 318 21.90 1.86 15.04
N ILE A 319 21.61 2.08 13.75
CA ILE A 319 22.34 3.06 12.93
C ILE A 319 22.13 4.47 13.49
N LEU A 320 20.87 4.84 13.71
CA LEU A 320 20.48 6.17 14.21
C LEU A 320 21.05 6.49 15.59
N ALA A 321 21.21 5.49 16.47
CA ALA A 321 21.82 5.67 17.78
C ALA A 321 23.27 6.18 17.69
N ASN A 322 24.02 5.80 16.64
CA ASN A 322 25.39 6.30 16.42
C ASN A 322 25.42 7.80 16.05
N PHE A 323 24.29 8.35 15.63
CA PHE A 323 24.11 9.78 15.32
C PHE A 323 23.41 10.55 16.44
N GLY A 324 23.36 9.97 17.64
CA GLY A 324 22.76 10.61 18.81
C GLY A 324 21.23 10.61 18.82
N VAL A 325 20.58 9.91 17.89
CA VAL A 325 19.12 9.83 17.84
C VAL A 325 18.64 8.81 18.88
N ARG A 326 17.81 9.26 19.82
CA ARG A 326 17.16 8.42 20.82
C ARG A 326 15.66 8.40 20.58
N ILE A 327 15.10 7.22 20.34
CA ILE A 327 13.66 7.00 20.14
C ILE A 327 13.11 6.30 21.38
N VAL A 328 12.04 6.83 21.95
CA VAL A 328 11.36 6.29 23.13
C VAL A 328 9.86 6.33 22.89
N ALA A 329 9.16 5.24 23.20
CA ALA A 329 7.71 5.27 23.31
C ALA A 329 7.22 4.60 24.60
N HIS A 330 6.10 5.09 25.12
CA HIS A 330 5.50 4.57 26.34
C HIS A 330 3.99 4.84 26.39
N ALA A 331 3.27 4.04 27.17
CA ALA A 331 1.87 4.31 27.45
C ALA A 331 1.75 5.59 28.29
N VAL A 332 0.79 6.45 27.91
CA VAL A 332 0.38 7.64 28.68
C VAL A 332 -1.09 7.59 29.06
N GLU A 333 -1.87 6.71 28.44
CA GLU A 333 -3.24 6.44 28.86
C GLU A 333 -3.59 4.97 28.57
N ILE A 334 -4.25 4.29 29.52
CA ILE A 334 -4.87 2.98 29.30
C ILE A 334 -6.21 2.97 30.02
N ALA A 335 -7.27 2.53 29.34
CA ALA A 335 -8.63 2.48 29.90
C ALA A 335 -9.11 3.82 30.49
N GLY A 336 -8.68 4.95 29.92
CA GLY A 336 -9.01 6.30 30.42
C GLY A 336 -8.18 6.76 31.62
N ILE A 337 -7.32 5.92 32.17
CA ILE A 337 -6.40 6.28 33.26
C ILE A 337 -5.18 6.96 32.64
N GLN A 338 -4.92 8.22 32.99
CA GLN A 338 -3.87 9.04 32.39
C GLN A 338 -2.65 9.13 33.30
N ALA A 339 -1.46 9.01 32.70
CA ALA A 339 -0.19 9.31 33.36
C ALA A 339 -0.09 10.81 33.66
N THR A 340 0.56 11.14 34.77
CA THR A 340 0.76 12.52 35.25
C THR A 340 2.23 12.90 35.34
N GLN A 341 3.11 11.90 35.34
CA GLN A 341 4.55 12.04 35.42
C GLN A 341 5.24 11.17 34.36
N CYS A 342 6.55 11.38 34.17
CA CYS A 342 7.34 10.60 33.23
C CYS A 342 8.74 10.29 33.78
N ASP A 343 9.00 9.02 34.07
CA ASP A 343 10.32 8.44 34.31
C ASP A 343 10.65 7.40 33.23
N HIS A 344 11.50 7.78 32.29
CA HIS A 344 11.91 6.89 31.19
C HIS A 344 12.60 5.61 31.66
N GLU A 345 13.27 5.62 32.82
CA GLU A 345 13.94 4.45 33.35
C GLU A 345 12.96 3.43 33.95
N PHE A 346 11.68 3.79 34.09
CA PHE A 346 10.63 2.92 34.60
C PHE A 346 9.86 2.18 33.50
N ILE A 347 9.94 2.62 32.24
CA ILE A 347 9.14 2.10 31.11
C ILE A 347 9.24 0.58 30.97
N GLU A 348 10.45 0.02 30.95
CA GLU A 348 10.64 -1.44 30.78
C GLU A 348 10.58 -2.23 32.11
N LYS A 349 10.39 -1.54 33.25
CA LYS A 349 10.31 -2.19 34.58
C LYS A 349 8.89 -2.63 34.96
N ASN A 350 7.89 -2.28 34.15
CA ASN A 350 6.49 -2.60 34.42
C ASN A 350 5.82 -3.21 33.17
N PRO A 351 4.77 -4.03 33.34
CA PRO A 351 4.20 -4.81 32.26
C PRO A 351 3.30 -4.01 31.31
N VAL A 352 2.95 -2.77 31.66
CA VAL A 352 2.10 -1.88 30.83
C VAL A 352 2.89 -0.85 30.04
N ARG A 353 4.22 -0.79 30.24
CA ARG A 353 5.14 0.17 29.61
C ARG A 353 4.73 1.63 29.81
N CYS A 354 4.21 1.94 30.99
CA CYS A 354 3.94 3.31 31.41
C CYS A 354 5.20 3.90 32.07
N ALA A 355 5.50 5.16 31.81
CA ALA A 355 6.63 5.85 32.44
C ALA A 355 6.30 6.40 33.85
N ASP A 356 5.05 6.29 34.31
CA ASP A 356 4.58 6.83 35.59
C ASP A 356 4.47 5.69 36.64
N PRO A 357 5.36 5.63 37.65
CA PRO A 357 5.35 4.57 38.66
C PRO A 357 4.08 4.53 39.52
N ASP A 358 3.42 5.67 39.72
CA ASP A 358 2.22 5.79 40.56
C ASP A 358 0.96 5.33 39.83
N VAL A 359 0.95 5.51 38.50
CA VAL A 359 -0.21 5.20 37.65
C VAL A 359 -0.10 3.82 36.98
N ALA A 360 1.10 3.30 36.72
CA ALA A 360 1.29 2.01 36.06
C ALA A 360 0.53 0.84 36.74
N PRO A 361 0.50 0.70 38.09
CA PRO A 361 -0.27 -0.36 38.74
C PRO A 361 -1.78 -0.25 38.49
N GLN A 362 -2.31 0.98 38.41
CA GLN A 362 -3.74 1.22 38.18
C GLN A 362 -4.13 0.85 36.73
N MET A 363 -3.27 1.19 35.77
CA MET A 363 -3.43 0.76 34.38
C MET A 363 -3.37 -0.78 34.24
N GLU A 364 -2.43 -1.43 34.95
CA GLU A 364 -2.34 -2.90 34.98
C GLU A 364 -3.62 -3.53 35.54
N GLU A 365 -4.11 -3.02 36.67
CA GLU A 365 -5.36 -3.49 37.28
C GLU A 365 -6.55 -3.32 36.33
N ALA A 366 -6.67 -2.18 35.65
CA ALA A 366 -7.73 -1.93 34.68
C ALA A 366 -7.69 -2.94 33.51
N ILE A 367 -6.51 -3.29 33.01
CA ILE A 367 -6.36 -4.32 31.97
C ILE A 367 -6.80 -5.70 32.48
N LEU A 368 -6.42 -6.06 33.70
CA LEU A 368 -6.80 -7.34 34.32
C LEU A 368 -8.31 -7.40 34.58
N ASN A 369 -8.92 -6.29 34.99
CA ASN A 369 -10.37 -6.18 35.18
C ASN A 369 -11.13 -6.34 33.85
N ALA A 370 -10.68 -5.67 32.78
CA ALA A 370 -11.26 -5.86 31.44
C ALA A 370 -11.17 -7.34 31.00
N ARG A 371 -10.01 -7.97 31.21
CA ARG A 371 -9.83 -9.40 30.92
C ARG A 371 -10.78 -10.29 31.71
N ALA A 372 -10.97 -10.03 33.02
CA ALA A 372 -11.90 -10.77 33.87
C ALA A 372 -13.35 -10.62 33.41
N GLN A 373 -13.69 -9.44 32.88
CA GLN A 373 -14.98 -9.12 32.25
C GLN A 373 -15.10 -9.66 30.82
N LYS A 374 -14.12 -10.43 30.34
CA LYS A 374 -14.06 -10.97 28.97
C LYS A 374 -14.02 -9.89 27.88
N ASP A 375 -13.57 -8.68 28.23
CA ASP A 375 -13.48 -7.50 27.37
C ASP A 375 -12.02 -7.04 27.19
N SER A 376 -11.82 -5.88 26.56
CA SER A 376 -10.52 -5.27 26.27
C SER A 376 -10.56 -3.74 26.39
N VAL A 377 -9.39 -3.13 26.49
CA VAL A 377 -9.23 -1.68 26.62
C VAL A 377 -8.19 -1.15 25.63
N GLY A 378 -8.41 0.08 25.18
CA GLY A 378 -7.47 0.84 24.36
C GLY A 378 -6.61 1.78 25.20
N GLY A 379 -5.94 2.71 24.52
CA GLY A 379 -5.11 3.70 25.19
C GLY A 379 -4.37 4.62 24.23
N VAL A 380 -3.48 5.42 24.79
CA VAL A 380 -2.65 6.40 24.07
C VAL A 380 -1.18 6.12 24.38
N ILE A 381 -0.36 6.11 23.33
CA ILE A 381 1.10 5.99 23.41
C ILE A 381 1.71 7.34 23.07
N GLN A 382 2.69 7.77 23.85
CA GLN A 382 3.58 8.88 23.53
C GLN A 382 4.80 8.31 22.80
N LEU A 383 5.18 8.92 21.68
CA LEU A 383 6.43 8.69 20.96
C LEU A 383 7.26 9.96 21.01
N GLU A 384 8.52 9.81 21.40
CA GLU A 384 9.48 10.89 21.58
C GLU A 384 10.78 10.56 20.87
N ILE A 385 11.26 11.48 20.04
CA ILE A 385 12.47 11.33 19.26
C ILE A 385 13.38 12.51 19.59
N TYR A 386 14.51 12.20 20.22
CA TYR A 386 15.52 13.17 20.62
C TYR A 386 16.75 13.09 19.72
N GLY A 387 17.51 14.17 19.67
CA GLY A 387 18.78 14.24 18.93
C GLY A 387 18.61 14.25 17.41
N LEU A 388 17.40 14.49 16.91
CA LEU A 388 17.16 14.57 15.48
C LEU A 388 17.73 15.89 14.92
N PRO A 389 18.61 15.87 13.91
CA PRO A 389 19.13 17.10 13.31
C PRO A 389 18.03 17.87 12.57
N PRO A 390 18.14 19.20 12.45
CA PRO A 390 17.25 19.97 11.60
C PRO A 390 17.46 19.62 10.13
N GLY A 391 16.40 19.62 9.32
CA GLY A 391 16.51 19.47 7.86
C GLY A 391 16.13 18.09 7.29
N LEU A 392 15.46 17.22 8.06
CA LEU A 392 14.93 15.94 7.57
C LEU A 392 13.46 16.06 7.17
N GLY A 393 13.11 15.55 6.00
CA GLY A 393 11.76 15.63 5.43
C GLY A 393 11.71 16.54 4.21
N ASP A 394 10.61 16.47 3.48
CA ASP A 394 10.40 17.22 2.24
C ASP A 394 9.20 18.17 2.36
N PRO A 395 9.12 19.21 1.51
CA PRO A 395 7.91 20.02 1.43
C PRO A 395 6.74 19.24 0.79
N VAL A 396 5.53 19.80 0.92
CA VAL A 396 4.29 19.35 0.26
C VAL A 396 3.88 17.89 0.59
N PHE A 397 4.32 16.89 -0.18
CA PHE A 397 3.85 15.50 -0.08
C PHE A 397 4.83 14.56 0.64
N GLY A 398 6.11 14.89 0.73
CA GLY A 398 7.13 14.07 1.39
C GLY A 398 7.44 14.54 2.82
N LYS A 399 6.52 15.26 3.45
CA LYS A 399 6.70 15.81 4.79
C LYS A 399 7.01 14.73 5.82
N LEU A 400 7.92 15.02 6.74
CA LEU A 400 8.37 14.06 7.76
C LEU A 400 7.22 13.62 8.68
N ASP A 401 6.38 14.56 9.11
CA ASP A 401 5.19 14.28 9.91
C ASP A 401 4.21 13.38 9.15
N ALA A 402 3.97 13.63 7.86
CA ALA A 402 3.14 12.79 7.01
C ALA A 402 3.72 11.36 6.86
N ARG A 403 5.03 11.23 6.66
CA ARG A 403 5.72 9.92 6.57
C ARG A 403 5.65 9.15 7.88
N LEU A 404 5.92 9.80 9.02
CA LEU A 404 5.81 9.19 10.35
C LEU A 404 4.36 8.79 10.67
N CYS A 405 3.41 9.70 10.45
CA CYS A 405 1.98 9.43 10.63
C CYS A 405 1.52 8.25 9.76
N SER A 406 1.94 8.19 8.50
CA SER A 406 1.62 7.06 7.61
C SER A 406 2.19 5.75 8.14
N ALA A 407 3.48 5.72 8.49
CA ALA A 407 4.14 4.54 9.05
C ALA A 407 3.44 4.02 10.31
N ILE A 408 3.03 4.92 11.19
CA ILE A 408 2.35 4.58 12.45
C ILE A 408 0.89 4.18 12.22
N MET A 409 0.14 4.92 11.37
CA MET A 409 -1.28 4.65 11.10
C MET A 409 -1.50 3.31 10.38
N THR A 410 -0.50 2.81 9.64
CA THR A 410 -0.57 1.48 9.02
C THR A 410 -0.38 0.33 10.02
N ILE A 411 -0.05 0.60 11.28
CA ILE A 411 0.00 -0.40 12.34
C ILE A 411 -1.44 -0.77 12.73
N GLY A 412 -1.71 -2.06 12.90
CA GLY A 412 -3.03 -2.54 13.32
C GLY A 412 -3.51 -1.89 14.61
N ALA A 413 -4.81 -1.60 14.68
CA ALA A 413 -5.51 -0.95 15.81
C ALA A 413 -5.20 0.54 16.04
N ILE A 414 -4.31 1.18 15.28
CA ILE A 414 -4.12 2.64 15.37
C ILE A 414 -5.30 3.36 14.72
N LYS A 415 -5.84 4.38 15.39
CA LYS A 415 -6.99 5.18 14.94
C LYS A 415 -6.76 6.68 14.88
N GLY A 416 -5.66 7.16 15.46
CA GLY A 416 -5.29 8.57 15.48
C GLY A 416 -3.80 8.74 15.72
N VAL A 417 -3.20 9.74 15.09
CA VAL A 417 -1.83 10.18 15.33
C VAL A 417 -1.83 11.70 15.42
N GLU A 418 -1.25 12.23 16.47
CA GLU A 418 -1.05 13.67 16.70
C GLU A 418 0.44 13.99 16.66
N VAL A 419 0.79 15.19 16.20
CA VAL A 419 2.16 15.73 16.20
C VAL A 419 2.19 16.99 17.05
N GLY A 420 3.18 17.10 17.94
CA GLY A 420 3.26 18.19 18.91
C GLY A 420 2.02 18.26 19.80
N ASP A 421 1.44 19.46 19.89
CA ASP A 421 0.20 19.70 20.63
C ASP A 421 -1.04 19.03 20.01
N GLY A 422 -0.93 18.51 18.79
CA GLY A 422 -2.01 17.75 18.16
C GLY A 422 -3.30 18.54 18.03
N PHE A 423 -4.43 17.94 18.40
CA PHE A 423 -5.72 18.63 18.40
C PHE A 423 -5.80 19.74 19.47
N ALA A 424 -4.97 19.73 20.51
CA ALA A 424 -5.00 20.77 21.53
C ALA A 424 -4.59 22.15 21.00
N ILE A 425 -3.78 22.20 19.93
CA ILE A 425 -3.34 23.46 19.30
C ILE A 425 -4.52 24.31 18.80
N THR A 426 -5.66 23.68 18.47
CA THR A 426 -6.89 24.35 18.00
C THR A 426 -7.51 25.28 19.04
N LYS A 427 -7.10 25.16 20.31
CA LYS A 427 -7.58 25.98 21.43
C LYS A 427 -6.73 27.24 21.63
N LEU A 428 -5.61 27.36 20.91
CA LEU A 428 -4.64 28.44 21.07
C LEU A 428 -4.79 29.50 19.97
N ARG A 429 -4.45 30.74 20.29
CA ARG A 429 -4.22 31.79 19.28
C ARG A 429 -2.81 31.64 18.70
N GLY A 430 -2.57 32.19 17.51
CA GLY A 430 -1.22 32.17 16.90
C GLY A 430 -0.13 32.73 17.81
N SER A 431 -0.42 33.78 18.58
CA SER A 431 0.52 34.35 19.56
C SER A 431 0.86 33.42 20.75
N GLN A 432 0.10 32.34 20.92
CA GLN A 432 0.30 31.32 21.96
C GLN A 432 0.84 30.01 21.38
N ALA A 433 0.54 29.70 20.12
CA ALA A 433 0.96 28.47 19.45
C ALA A 433 2.29 28.59 18.70
N ASN A 434 2.68 29.80 18.28
CA ASN A 434 3.90 29.99 17.52
C ASN A 434 5.13 29.81 18.42
N ASP A 435 5.98 28.85 18.08
CA ASP A 435 7.23 28.62 18.78
C ASP A 435 8.26 29.69 18.41
N GLY A 436 8.63 30.52 19.38
CA GLY A 436 9.69 31.51 19.24
C GLY A 436 11.08 30.88 19.19
N MET A 437 12.10 31.68 18.83
CA MET A 437 13.49 31.24 18.82
C MET A 437 14.39 32.26 19.51
N ASP A 438 15.32 31.73 20.31
CA ASP A 438 16.48 32.40 20.87
C ASP A 438 17.76 31.85 20.19
N PRO A 439 18.95 32.44 20.43
CA PRO A 439 20.20 31.94 19.84
C PRO A 439 20.49 30.46 20.12
N ASP A 440 19.97 29.93 21.22
CA ASP A 440 20.17 28.54 21.65
C ASP A 440 19.11 27.55 21.11
N GLY A 441 18.07 28.05 20.41
CA GLY A 441 17.03 27.21 19.81
C GLY A 441 15.60 27.71 20.03
N PHE A 442 14.62 26.83 19.86
CA PHE A 442 13.21 27.16 20.07
C PHE A 442 12.90 27.34 21.56
N THR A 443 12.06 28.32 21.89
CA THR A 443 11.65 28.63 23.27
C THR A 443 10.48 27.79 23.76
N SER A 444 9.78 27.12 22.84
CA SER A 444 8.69 26.16 23.08
C SER A 444 8.67 25.10 21.97
N ASN A 445 7.81 24.07 22.08
CA ASN A 445 7.75 22.98 21.11
C ASN A 445 6.31 22.55 20.76
N HIS A 446 5.41 23.50 20.53
CA HIS A 446 4.03 23.25 20.10
C HIS A 446 3.97 22.52 18.76
N HIS A 447 4.91 22.81 17.85
CA HIS A 447 5.06 22.13 16.55
C HIS A 447 5.58 20.69 16.67
N GLY A 448 6.03 20.25 17.85
CA GLY A 448 6.47 18.87 18.09
C GLY A 448 7.65 18.44 17.23
N GLY A 449 8.66 19.29 17.07
CA GLY A 449 9.91 18.98 16.38
C GLY A 449 9.85 18.97 14.85
N ILE A 450 8.68 19.17 14.25
CA ILE A 450 8.50 19.23 12.79
C ILE A 450 7.80 20.52 12.38
N LEU A 451 8.44 21.34 11.55
CA LEU A 451 7.92 22.61 11.06
C LEU A 451 7.96 22.66 9.54
N GLY A 452 6.84 23.01 8.90
CA GLY A 452 6.73 22.98 7.43
C GLY A 452 6.87 21.58 6.82
N GLY A 453 6.85 20.53 7.64
CA GLY A 453 7.13 19.15 7.22
C GLY A 453 8.59 18.72 7.30
N ILE A 454 9.45 19.56 7.90
CA ILE A 454 10.89 19.32 8.04
C ILE A 454 11.26 19.33 9.53
N SER A 455 12.16 18.45 9.97
CA SER A 455 12.64 18.44 11.35
C SER A 455 13.28 19.79 11.71
N SER A 456 12.94 20.31 12.89
CA SER A 456 13.40 21.61 13.38
C SER A 456 14.66 21.54 14.24
N GLY A 457 15.02 20.33 14.69
CA GLY A 457 16.07 20.09 15.68
C GLY A 457 15.53 19.98 17.12
N ALA A 458 14.30 20.43 17.37
CA ALA A 458 13.61 20.16 18.62
C ALA A 458 13.13 18.69 18.69
N PRO A 459 12.85 18.14 19.89
CA PRO A 459 12.35 16.78 20.02
C PRO A 459 11.05 16.57 19.22
N VAL A 460 10.99 15.48 18.46
CA VAL A 460 9.73 15.11 17.78
C VAL A 460 8.82 14.44 18.80
N LEU A 461 7.62 14.96 18.96
CA LEU A 461 6.62 14.48 19.90
C LEU A 461 5.38 14.05 19.14
N MET A 462 4.92 12.82 19.37
CA MET A 462 3.71 12.29 18.74
C MET A 462 2.86 11.50 19.73
N ARG A 463 1.53 11.64 19.64
CA ARG A 463 0.59 10.80 20.40
C ARG A 463 -0.13 9.85 19.46
N VAL A 464 -0.26 8.60 19.87
CA VAL A 464 -0.81 7.52 19.04
C VAL A 464 -1.98 6.87 19.76
N ALA A 465 -3.17 7.01 19.18
CA ALA A 465 -4.40 6.45 19.72
C ALA A 465 -4.59 4.99 19.25
N VAL A 466 -4.66 4.08 20.21
CA VAL A 466 -4.85 2.63 19.98
C VAL A 466 -6.25 2.23 20.43
N LYS A 467 -7.05 1.68 19.53
CA LYS A 467 -8.38 1.18 19.90
C LYS A 467 -8.30 -0.08 20.78
N PRO A 468 -9.36 -0.41 21.54
CA PRO A 468 -9.48 -1.70 22.22
C PRO A 468 -9.32 -2.89 21.26
N THR A 469 -8.82 -4.01 21.78
CA THR A 469 -8.63 -5.24 21.00
C THR A 469 -9.97 -5.80 20.53
N ALA A 470 -10.14 -5.96 19.22
CA ALA A 470 -11.43 -6.38 18.66
C ALA A 470 -11.85 -7.83 19.04
N SER A 471 -10.89 -8.72 19.28
CA SER A 471 -11.18 -10.10 19.71
C SER A 471 -11.38 -10.17 21.22
N ILE A 472 -12.64 -10.20 21.64
CA ILE A 472 -13.08 -10.37 23.02
C ILE A 472 -13.94 -11.63 23.17
N ALA A 473 -13.98 -12.18 24.38
CA ALA A 473 -14.76 -13.38 24.69
C ALA A 473 -16.22 -13.07 25.08
N SER A 474 -16.54 -11.78 25.27
CA SER A 474 -17.93 -11.31 25.35
C SER A 474 -18.66 -11.50 24.02
N LYS A 475 -19.96 -11.76 24.12
CA LYS A 475 -20.85 -11.97 22.99
C LYS A 475 -20.99 -10.68 22.18
N GLN A 476 -20.86 -10.79 20.86
CA GLN A 476 -20.99 -9.67 19.92
C GLN A 476 -21.93 -10.03 18.77
N HIS A 477 -22.66 -9.04 18.26
CA HIS A 477 -23.51 -9.18 17.08
C HIS A 477 -22.71 -8.96 15.80
N THR A 478 -22.99 -9.79 14.79
CA THR A 478 -22.39 -9.67 13.46
C THR A 478 -23.28 -10.31 12.39
N VAL A 479 -22.77 -10.48 11.17
CA VAL A 479 -23.42 -11.18 10.07
C VAL A 479 -22.54 -12.30 9.51
N THR A 480 -23.18 -13.31 8.92
CA THR A 480 -22.51 -14.34 8.12
C THR A 480 -22.00 -13.76 6.80
N VAL A 481 -21.25 -14.57 6.04
CA VAL A 481 -20.83 -14.21 4.67
C VAL A 481 -22.03 -13.96 3.74
N ASP A 482 -23.15 -14.64 3.99
CA ASP A 482 -24.42 -14.48 3.24
C ASP A 482 -25.25 -13.27 3.70
N GLY A 483 -24.80 -12.55 4.75
CA GLY A 483 -25.49 -11.37 5.27
C GLY A 483 -26.52 -11.65 6.36
N GLU A 484 -26.64 -12.90 6.81
CA GLU A 484 -27.59 -13.28 7.86
C GLU A 484 -27.10 -12.85 9.25
N PRO A 485 -27.95 -12.22 10.10
CA PRO A 485 -27.57 -11.84 11.46
C PRO A 485 -27.18 -13.05 12.32
N CYS A 486 -26.06 -12.94 13.05
CA CYS A 486 -25.62 -13.95 13.99
C CYS A 486 -24.84 -13.36 15.18
N ASP A 487 -24.57 -14.21 16.17
CA ASP A 487 -23.76 -13.87 17.32
C ASP A 487 -22.40 -14.56 17.25
N VAL A 488 -21.36 -13.90 17.75
CA VAL A 488 -20.01 -14.46 17.85
C VAL A 488 -19.42 -14.22 19.24
N GLU A 489 -18.77 -15.26 19.76
CA GLU A 489 -17.90 -15.21 20.93
C GLU A 489 -16.53 -15.73 20.52
N VAL A 490 -15.51 -14.86 20.52
CA VAL A 490 -14.16 -15.27 20.09
C VAL A 490 -13.44 -15.90 21.27
N LYS A 491 -13.41 -17.24 21.29
CA LYS A 491 -12.69 -18.01 22.31
C LYS A 491 -11.20 -18.06 21.98
N GLY A 492 -10.35 -17.82 22.98
CA GLY A 492 -8.90 -17.92 22.80
C GLY A 492 -8.09 -17.01 23.71
N ARG A 493 -6.78 -16.95 23.46
CA ARG A 493 -5.83 -16.08 24.15
C ARG A 493 -5.66 -14.80 23.32
N HIS A 494 -6.45 -13.79 23.63
CA HIS A 494 -6.36 -12.46 23.02
C HIS A 494 -5.72 -11.48 23.97
N ASP A 495 -5.08 -10.45 23.42
CA ASP A 495 -4.53 -9.34 24.19
C ASP A 495 -5.69 -8.52 24.78
N PRO A 496 -5.85 -8.40 26.11
CA PRO A 496 -6.84 -7.49 26.70
C PRO A 496 -6.48 -6.02 26.47
N CYS A 497 -5.22 -5.72 26.10
CA CYS A 497 -4.78 -4.40 25.67
C CYS A 497 -3.58 -4.52 24.71
N ILE A 498 -3.70 -3.99 23.48
CA ILE A 498 -2.63 -4.04 22.47
C ILE A 498 -1.56 -2.96 22.67
N VAL A 499 -1.86 -1.91 23.44
CA VAL A 499 -0.97 -0.75 23.70
C VAL A 499 0.45 -1.20 24.03
N VAL A 500 0.60 -2.13 24.97
CA VAL A 500 1.91 -2.64 25.43
C VAL A 500 2.76 -3.18 24.28
N ARG A 501 2.16 -3.95 23.37
CA ARG A 501 2.87 -4.56 22.24
C ARG A 501 3.06 -3.60 21.07
N ALA A 502 2.26 -2.54 21.00
CA ALA A 502 2.38 -1.51 19.97
C ALA A 502 3.58 -0.58 20.21
N VAL A 503 3.98 -0.35 21.47
CA VAL A 503 5.14 0.48 21.85
C VAL A 503 6.41 0.15 21.03
N PRO A 504 6.97 -1.08 21.08
CA PRO A 504 8.18 -1.38 20.33
C PRO A 504 7.96 -1.34 18.81
N VAL A 505 6.74 -1.59 18.31
CA VAL A 505 6.43 -1.48 16.89
C VAL A 505 6.49 -0.02 16.41
N ILE A 506 5.94 0.90 17.21
CA ILE A 506 5.93 2.34 16.91
C ILE A 506 7.36 2.88 16.89
N GLU A 507 8.18 2.56 17.90
CA GLU A 507 9.59 3.00 17.95
C GLU A 507 10.36 2.54 16.71
N ASN A 508 10.18 1.27 16.32
CA ASN A 508 10.91 0.68 15.19
C ASN A 508 10.39 1.20 13.84
N MET A 509 9.10 1.45 13.69
CA MET A 509 8.57 2.11 12.49
C MET A 509 9.05 3.56 12.35
N ALA A 510 9.14 4.30 13.46
CA ALA A 510 9.73 5.63 13.47
C ALA A 510 11.21 5.58 13.08
N ALA A 511 11.99 4.65 13.66
CA ALA A 511 13.39 4.46 13.31
C ALA A 511 13.58 4.18 11.81
N PHE A 512 12.75 3.32 11.23
CA PHE A 512 12.81 3.00 9.80
C PHE A 512 12.57 4.24 8.93
N VAL A 513 11.50 5.02 9.20
CA VAL A 513 11.20 6.27 8.47
C VAL A 513 12.36 7.25 8.58
N LEU A 514 12.93 7.38 9.77
CA LEU A 514 14.02 8.31 10.00
C LEU A 514 15.27 7.91 9.23
N LEU A 515 15.68 6.64 9.27
CA LEU A 515 16.83 6.20 8.50
C LEU A 515 16.66 6.48 7.00
N ASP A 516 15.48 6.20 6.45
CA ASP A 516 15.17 6.51 5.05
C ASP A 516 15.28 8.03 4.77
N ALA A 517 14.77 8.87 5.68
CA ALA A 517 14.90 10.33 5.58
C ALA A 517 16.35 10.83 5.67
N PHE A 518 17.18 10.22 6.54
CA PHE A 518 18.61 10.51 6.60
C PHE A 518 19.31 10.18 5.28
N GLU A 519 19.00 9.02 4.70
CA GLU A 519 19.55 8.60 3.40
C GLU A 519 19.12 9.51 2.25
N MET A 520 17.86 9.95 2.22
CA MET A 520 17.37 10.95 1.26
C MET A 520 18.12 12.26 1.40
N GLN A 521 18.17 12.80 2.61
CA GLN A 521 18.77 14.10 2.88
C GLN A 521 20.27 14.10 2.56
N ALA A 522 20.97 13.01 2.88
CA ALA A 522 22.39 12.87 2.58
C ALA A 522 22.70 12.92 1.07
N ARG A 523 21.76 12.49 0.23
CA ARG A 523 21.89 12.55 -1.25
C ARG A 523 21.56 13.93 -1.81
N LEU A 524 20.66 14.66 -1.16
CA LEU A 524 20.27 16.01 -1.56
C LEU A 524 21.31 17.05 -1.14
N ASN A 525 21.90 16.89 0.05
CA ASN A 525 22.80 17.88 0.63
C ASN A 525 24.02 17.21 1.30
N PRO A 526 25.14 17.08 0.57
CA PRO A 526 26.37 16.48 1.09
C PRO A 526 26.98 17.24 2.28
N ASP A 527 26.83 18.57 2.35
CA ASP A 527 27.35 19.37 3.46
C ASP A 527 26.56 19.09 4.76
N TRP A 528 25.24 18.93 4.62
CA TRP A 528 24.40 18.48 5.72
C TRP A 528 24.81 17.08 6.19
N ALA A 529 25.07 16.16 5.25
CA ALA A 529 25.50 14.80 5.56
C ALA A 529 26.84 14.78 6.30
N ALA A 530 27.82 15.56 5.84
CA ALA A 530 29.12 15.66 6.50
C ALA A 530 29.02 16.15 7.96
N ARG A 531 28.00 16.96 8.26
CA ARG A 531 27.75 17.50 9.60
C ARG A 531 26.96 16.56 10.51
N TYR A 532 25.93 15.89 9.98
CA TYR A 532 24.92 15.19 10.81
C TYR A 532 24.81 13.69 10.55
N TYR A 533 25.37 13.18 9.45
CA TYR A 533 25.31 11.78 9.04
C TYR A 533 26.60 11.30 8.35
N PRO A 534 27.77 11.39 9.02
CA PRO A 534 29.02 10.91 8.45
C PRO A 534 29.07 9.37 8.52
N ILE A 535 28.50 8.70 7.51
CA ILE A 535 28.59 7.25 7.30
C ILE A 535 29.73 6.88 6.37
#